data_AF-A0A974A9Y0-F1
#
_entry.id   AF-A0A974A9Y0-F1
#
_cell.length_a   1.000
_cell.length_b   1.000
_cell.length_c   1.000
_cell.angle_alpha   90.00
_cell.angle_beta   90.00
_cell.angle_gamma   90.00
#
_symmetry.space_group_name_H-M   'P 1'
#
loop_
_entity.id
_entity.type
_entity.pdbx_description
1 polymer ?
#
loop_
_entity_poly.entity_id
_entity_poly.type
_entity_poly.pdbx_seq_one_letter_code
_entity_poly.pdbx_strand_id
1 'polypeptide(L)' 'MQQRHPVKHSTSLYQRLNEEAQRRRKEARGTPPGIERERLLRKARQADNASQMTEWLSSRGLRAPM' A
#
# COMPACT_ATOMS: atom_id res chain seq x y z
N MET A 1 -28.43 -13.74 -13.72
CA MET A 1 -27.81 -12.82 -12.75
C MET A 1 -26.37 -13.25 -12.56
N GLN A 2 -25.39 -12.44 -13.00
CA GLN A 2 -23.98 -12.84 -12.99
C GLN A 2 -23.46 -12.79 -11.56
N GLN A 3 -23.24 -13.97 -10.97
CA GLN A 3 -22.67 -14.09 -9.63
C GLN A 3 -21.22 -13.60 -9.69
N ARG A 4 -20.99 -12.39 -9.19
CA ARG A 4 -19.64 -11.85 -9.01
C ARG A 4 -18.97 -12.69 -7.92
N HIS A 5 -18.15 -13.64 -8.33
CA HIS A 5 -17.33 -14.40 -7.39
C HIS A 5 -16.47 -13.39 -6.59
N PRO A 6 -16.55 -13.37 -5.26
CA PRO A 6 -15.65 -12.53 -4.48
C PRO A 6 -14.23 -13.00 -4.76
N VAL A 7 -13.45 -12.14 -5.40
CA VAL A 7 -12.01 -12.35 -5.55
C VAL A 7 -11.47 -12.44 -4.13
N LYS A 8 -11.04 -13.63 -3.72
CA LYS A 8 -10.39 -13.84 -2.44
C LYS A 8 -9.10 -13.03 -2.47
N HIS A 9 -9.14 -11.81 -1.94
CA HIS A 9 -7.95 -11.01 -1.69
C HIS A 9 -7.17 -11.73 -0.59
N SER A 10 -6.31 -12.68 -0.95
CA SER A 10 -5.50 -13.46 0.01
C SER A 10 -4.61 -12.60 0.92
N THR A 11 -4.54 -11.30 0.67
CA THR A 11 -4.08 -10.25 1.59
C THR A 11 -4.77 -8.95 1.19
N SER A 12 -5.23 -8.17 2.18
CA SER A 12 -5.81 -6.85 1.91
C SER A 12 -4.81 -5.99 1.13
N LEU A 13 -5.30 -5.17 0.19
CA LEU A 13 -4.45 -4.30 -0.63
C LEU A 13 -3.59 -3.37 0.25
N TYR A 14 -4.11 -2.99 1.42
CA TYR A 14 -3.37 -2.34 2.50
C TYR A 14 -2.14 -3.15 2.97
N GLN A 15 -2.35 -4.43 3.26
CA GLN A 15 -1.36 -5.32 3.83
C GLN A 15 -0.19 -5.52 2.85
N ARG A 16 -0.50 -5.72 1.57
CA ARG A 16 0.50 -5.82 0.49
C ARG A 16 1.32 -4.55 0.34
N LEU A 17 0.68 -3.38 0.41
CA LEU A 17 1.37 -2.09 0.30
C LEU A 17 2.25 -1.81 1.51
N ASN A 18 1.81 -2.20 2.72
CA ASN A 18 2.61 -2.09 3.93
C ASN A 18 3.84 -3.02 3.88
N GLU A 19 3.66 -4.26 3.43
CA GLU A 19 4.77 -5.20 3.21
C GLU A 19 5.79 -4.67 2.18
N GLU A 20 5.32 -4.08 1.08
CA GLU A 20 6.20 -3.41 0.12
C GLU A 20 6.94 -2.21 0.74
N ALA A 21 6.26 -1.35 1.50
CA ALA A 21 6.89 -0.23 2.17
C ALA A 21 8.01 -0.69 3.13
N GLN A 22 7.77 -1.75 3.90
CA GLN A 22 8.76 -2.35 4.79
C GLN A 22 9.96 -2.93 4.03
N ARG A 23 9.71 -3.66 2.92
CA ARG A 23 10.79 -4.17 2.06
C ARG A 23 11.66 -3.03 1.52
N ARG A 24 11.06 -1.96 0.98
CA ARG A 24 11.81 -0.82 0.44
C ARG A 24 12.57 -0.05 1.54
N ARG A 25 12.02 0.05 2.76
CA ARG A 25 12.74 0.60 3.92
C ARG A 25 13.95 -0.26 4.30
N LYS A 26 13.82 -1.59 4.28
CA LYS A 26 14.91 -2.52 4.56
C LYS A 26 16.01 -2.41 3.51
N GLU A 27 15.63 -2.32 2.24
CA GLU A 27 16.56 -2.13 1.11
C GLU A 27 17.32 -0.80 1.25
N ALA A 28 16.61 0.30 1.56
CA ALA A 28 17.20 1.62 1.79
C ALA A 28 18.12 1.71 3.03
N ARG A 29 18.04 0.75 3.98
CA ARG A 29 19.00 0.64 5.09
C ARG A 29 20.31 -0.01 4.66
N GLY A 30 20.26 -0.92 3.67
CA GLY A 30 21.44 -1.58 3.12
C GLY A 30 22.16 -0.77 2.03
N THR A 31 21.49 0.22 1.43
CA THR A 31 22.08 1.08 0.40
C THR A 31 22.88 2.23 1.03
N PRO A 32 24.10 2.52 0.54
CA PRO A 32 24.83 3.71 0.96
C PRO A 32 24.02 5.00 0.68
N PRO A 33 24.20 6.04 1.49
CA PRO A 33 23.52 7.31 1.30
C PRO A 33 23.86 7.91 -0.08
N GLY A 34 22.81 8.23 -0.85
CA GLY A 34 22.91 8.75 -2.21
C GLY A 34 21.55 8.76 -2.91
N ILE A 35 21.54 9.11 -4.20
CA ILE A 35 20.32 9.21 -5.03
C ILE A 35 19.50 7.91 -5.00
N GLU A 36 20.18 6.75 -5.01
CA GLU A 36 19.55 5.43 -5.00
C GLU A 36 18.75 5.19 -3.70
N ARG A 37 19.35 5.50 -2.54
CA ARG A 37 18.69 5.41 -1.23
C ARG A 37 17.50 6.35 -1.14
N GLU A 38 17.64 7.57 -1.66
CA GLU A 38 16.56 8.56 -1.66
C GLU A 38 15.39 8.12 -2.56
N ARG A 39 15.68 7.50 -3.70
CA ARG A 39 14.68 6.90 -4.60
C ARG A 39 13.94 5.75 -3.93
N LEU A 40 14.64 4.88 -3.19
CA LEU A 40 14.03 3.80 -2.42
C LEU A 40 13.14 4.33 -1.30
N LEU A 41 13.59 5.35 -0.57
CA LEU A 41 12.79 6.02 0.46
C LEU A 41 11.55 6.69 -0.12
N ARG A 42 11.66 7.35 -1.28
CA ARG A 42 10.53 7.97 -1.98
C ARG A 42 9.49 6.92 -2.37
N LYS A 43 9.92 5.78 -2.92
CA LYS A 43 9.02 4.66 -3.27
C LYS A 43 8.38 4.04 -2.03
N ALA A 44 9.12 3.89 -0.93
CA ALA A 44 8.56 3.42 0.34
C ALA A 44 7.45 4.37 0.84
N ARG A 45 7.68 5.69 0.73
CA ARG A 45 6.71 6.72 1.14
C ARG A 45 5.45 6.72 0.25
N GLN A 46 5.60 6.47 -1.04
CA GLN A 46 4.46 6.31 -1.94
C GLN A 46 3.62 5.07 -1.60
N ALA A 47 4.26 3.94 -1.28
CA ALA A 47 3.57 2.73 -0.85
C ALA A 47 2.83 2.93 0.48
N ASP A 48 3.44 3.64 1.43
CA ASP A 48 2.84 4.02 2.71
C ASP A 48 1.58 4.88 2.49
N ASN A 49 1.68 5.96 1.71
CA ASN A 49 0.53 6.80 1.34
C ASN A 49 -0.55 6.01 0.58
N ALA A 50 -0.18 5.12 -0.33
CA ALA A 50 -1.14 4.28 -1.05
C ALA A 50 -1.86 3.32 -0.10
N SER A 51 -1.17 2.78 0.91
CA SER A 51 -1.79 1.93 1.93
C SER A 51 -2.80 2.73 2.75
N GLN A 52 -2.44 3.93 3.20
CA GLN A 52 -3.34 4.84 3.90
C GLN A 52 -4.55 5.25 3.05
N MET A 53 -4.35 5.53 1.76
CA MET A 53 -5.46 5.83 0.83
C MET A 53 -6.38 4.63 0.66
N THR A 54 -5.82 3.43 0.59
CA THR A 54 -6.61 2.19 0.50
C THR A 54 -7.42 1.96 1.76
N GLU A 55 -6.81 2.16 2.93
CA GLU A 55 -7.50 2.10 4.22
C GLU A 55 -8.60 3.17 4.29
N TRP A 56 -8.33 4.39 3.85
CA TRP A 56 -9.31 5.47 3.80
C TRP A 56 -10.48 5.17 2.86
N LEU A 57 -10.22 4.63 1.67
CA LEU A 57 -11.23 4.22 0.70
C LEU A 57 -12.04 3.01 1.18
N SER A 58 -11.40 2.09 1.91
CA SER A 58 -12.07 0.91 2.47
C SER A 58 -12.85 1.23 3.75
N SER A 59 -12.41 2.23 4.53
CA SER A 59 -13.05 2.66 5.77
C SER A 59 -14.14 3.70 5.54
N ARG A 60 -14.05 4.50 4.46
CA ARG A 60 -15.19 5.22 3.89
C ARG A 60 -16.03 4.27 3.06
N GLY A 61 -16.72 3.37 3.76
CA GLY A 61 -17.94 2.80 3.21
C GLY A 61 -18.80 3.95 2.69
N LEU A 62 -19.24 3.84 1.44
CA LEU A 62 -20.28 4.66 0.82
C LEU A 62 -21.54 4.62 1.69
N ARG A 63 -21.57 5.35 2.81
CA ARG A 63 -22.83 5.81 3.39
C ARG A 63 -23.17 7.08 2.62
N ALA A 64 -23.73 6.89 1.43
CA ALA A 64 -24.62 7.89 0.90
C ALA A 64 -25.66 8.15 1.99
N PRO A 65 -25.81 9.40 2.47
CA PRO A 65 -26.94 9.72 3.33
C PRO A 65 -28.20 9.45 2.49
N MET A 66 -29.06 8.55 2.97
CA MET A 66 -30.45 8.44 2.51
C MET A 66 -31.20 9.71 2.91
#